data_AF-A0A3L6JPQ0-F1
#
_entry.id   AF-A0A3L6JPQ0-F1
#
_cell.length_a   1.000
_cell.length_b   1.000
_cell.length_c   1.000
_cell.angle_alpha   90.00
_cell.angle_beta   90.00
_cell.angle_gamma   90.00
#
_symmetry.space_group_name_H-M   'P 1'
#
loop_
_entity.id
_entity.type
_entity.pdbx_description
1 polymer ?
#
loop_
_entity_poly.entity_id
_entity_poly.type
_entity_poly.pdbx_seq_one_letter_code
_entity_poly.pdbx_strand_id
1 'polypeptide(L)' 'MVGFLLGALLTYLYPNLILPATQLLFAGTSSLQDPAVYITRIILNGAVYGVFTGLAAWIVTKGRKTHED' A
#
# COMPACT_ATOMS: atom_id res chain seq x y z
N MET A 1 -8.69 -7.26 -1.08
CA MET A 1 -9.50 -6.05 -0.79
C MET A 1 -9.12 -5.39 0.54
N VAL A 2 -9.02 -6.13 1.66
CA VAL A 2 -8.72 -5.54 2.99
C VAL A 2 -7.39 -4.78 3.06
N GLY A 3 -6.30 -5.35 2.53
CA GLY A 3 -4.99 -4.67 2.51
C GLY A 3 -4.98 -3.38 1.67
N PHE A 4 -5.82 -3.32 0.62
CA PHE A 4 -5.99 -2.10 -0.18
C PHE A 4 -6.66 -0.99 0.63
N LEU A 5 -7.77 -1.32 1.30
CA LEU A 5 -8.50 -0.36 2.12
C LEU A 5 -7.65 0.14 3.29
N LEU A 6 -6.90 -0.74 3.96
CA LEU A 6 -6.00 -0.35 5.05
C LEU A 6 -4.84 0.51 4.56
N GLY A 7 -4.20 0.15 3.44
CA GLY A 7 -3.12 0.94 2.84
C GLY A 7 -3.58 2.33 2.39
N ALA A 8 -4.76 2.41 1.77
CA ALA A 8 -5.38 3.65 1.36
C ALA A 8 -5.77 4.53 2.57
N LEU A 9 -6.44 3.93 3.57
CA LEU A 9 -6.88 4.64 4.77
C LEU A 9 -5.71 5.17 5.58
N LEU A 10 -4.67 4.36 5.81
CA LEU A 10 -3.49 4.82 6.54
C LEU A 10 -2.71 5.89 5.78
N THR A 11 -2.70 5.84 4.44
CA THR A 11 -2.09 6.89 3.61
C THR A 11 -2.86 8.20 3.68
N TYR A 12 -4.19 8.12 3.80
CA TYR A 12 -5.07 9.28 3.97
C TYR A 12 -4.95 9.89 5.38
N LEU A 13 -4.95 9.05 6.43
CA LEU A 13 -4.88 9.51 7.83
C LEU A 13 -3.49 9.97 8.24
N TYR A 14 -2.45 9.28 7.75
CA TYR A 14 -1.06 9.52 8.12
C TYR A 14 -0.17 9.73 6.89
N PRO A 15 -0.41 10.82 6.14
CA PRO A 15 0.29 11.06 4.89
C PRO A 15 1.80 11.32 5.07
N ASN A 16 2.29 11.58 6.27
CA ASN A 16 3.72 11.78 6.51
C ASN A 16 4.44 10.52 7.01
N LEU A 17 3.71 9.49 7.48
CA LEU A 17 4.29 8.27 8.06
C LEU A 17 4.41 7.14 7.04
N ILE A 18 3.58 7.15 5.99
CA ILE A 18 3.66 6.17 4.92
C ILE A 18 4.53 6.73 3.80
N LEU A 19 5.68 6.08 3.57
CA LEU A 19 6.54 6.36 2.42
C LEU A 19 5.68 6.39 1.15
N PRO A 20 5.65 7.51 0.41
CA PRO A 20 4.82 7.60 -0.78
C PRO A 20 5.33 6.61 -1.82
N ALA A 21 4.52 5.64 -2.24
CA ALA A 21 4.84 4.86 -3.43
C ALA A 21 4.95 5.76 -4.68
N THR A 22 4.36 6.97 -4.64
CA THR A 22 4.59 8.00 -5.66
C THR A 22 6.02 8.53 -5.68
N GLN A 23 6.81 8.47 -4.60
CA GLN A 23 8.24 8.80 -4.67
C GLN A 23 9.02 7.80 -5.54
N LEU A 24 8.51 6.57 -5.72
CA LEU A 24 9.08 5.59 -6.64
C LEU A 24 8.76 5.91 -8.11
N LEU A 25 7.70 6.68 -8.39
CA LEU A 25 7.26 7.00 -9.76
C LEU A 25 7.55 8.46 -10.17
N PHE A 26 7.54 9.38 -9.21
CA PHE A 26 7.69 10.81 -9.39
C PHE A 26 8.51 11.39 -8.24
N ALA A 27 9.83 11.21 -8.31
CA ALA A 27 10.75 11.81 -7.35
C ALA A 27 10.71 13.35 -7.49
N GLY A 28 10.25 14.05 -6.45
CA GLY A 28 10.28 15.52 -6.37
C GLY A 28 8.91 16.23 -6.39
N THR A 29 7.79 15.54 -6.60
CA THR A 29 6.46 16.14 -6.48
C THR A 29 5.94 16.10 -5.04
N SER A 30 5.68 17.27 -4.45
CA SER A 30 5.08 17.36 -3.10
C SER A 30 3.60 17.01 -3.14
N SER A 31 3.31 15.72 -2.90
CA SER A 31 1.93 15.17 -2.86
C SER A 31 0.98 15.78 -1.83
N LEU A 32 1.48 16.64 -0.93
CA LEU A 32 0.67 17.34 0.09
C LEU A 32 0.03 18.64 -0.43
N GLN A 33 0.54 19.19 -1.53
CA GLN A 33 0.08 20.47 -2.09
C GLN A 33 -0.81 20.30 -3.33
N ASP A 34 -0.70 19.16 -4.02
CA ASP A 34 -1.49 18.85 -5.22
C ASP A 34 -2.55 17.77 -4.92
N PRO A 35 -3.86 18.07 -5.03
CA PRO A 35 -4.94 17.12 -4.77
C PRO A 35 -4.92 15.89 -5.69
N ALA A 36 -4.51 16.04 -6.95
CA ALA A 36 -4.46 14.93 -7.90
C ALA A 36 -3.33 13.97 -7.56
N VAL A 37 -2.17 14.51 -7.17
CA VAL A 37 -1.03 13.71 -6.69
C VAL A 37 -1.37 13.03 -5.36
N TYR A 38 -2.13 13.70 -4.48
CA TYR A 38 -2.60 13.15 -3.21
C TYR A 38 -3.52 11.94 -3.41
N ILE A 39 -4.53 12.04 -4.28
CA ILE A 39 -5.46 10.93 -4.58
C ILE A 39 -4.69 9.78 -5.24
N THR A 40 -3.82 10.09 -6.20
CA THR A 40 -2.97 9.08 -6.85
C THR A 40 -2.14 8.33 -5.82
N ARG A 41 -1.57 9.04 -4.84
CA ARG A 41 -0.79 8.45 -3.75
C ARG A 41 -1.60 7.50 -2.88
N ILE A 42 -2.83 7.86 -2.53
CA ILE A 42 -3.73 6.99 -1.74
C ILE A 42 -4.01 5.69 -2.49
N ILE A 43 -4.35 5.79 -3.78
CA ILE A 43 -4.66 4.63 -4.62
C ILE A 43 -3.42 3.75 -4.79
N LEU A 44 -2.27 4.35 -5.08
CA LEU A 44 -1.02 3.61 -5.30
C LEU A 44 -0.56 2.90 -4.03
N ASN A 45 -0.56 3.58 -2.89
CA ASN A 45 -0.21 2.95 -1.62
C ASN A 45 -1.21 1.86 -1.26
N GLY A 46 -2.52 2.10 -1.43
CA GLY A 46 -3.53 1.07 -1.30
C GLY A 46 -3.21 -0.16 -2.15
N ALA A 47 -2.86 0.03 -3.43
CA ALA A 47 -2.52 -1.06 -4.33
C ALA A 47 -1.25 -1.80 -3.87
N VAL A 48 -0.16 -1.09 -3.60
CA VAL A 48 1.14 -1.66 -3.20
C VAL A 48 1.01 -2.43 -1.89
N TYR A 49 0.51 -1.80 -0.83
CA TYR A 49 0.33 -2.47 0.46
C TYR A 49 -0.74 -3.56 0.39
N GLY A 50 -1.77 -3.40 -0.43
CA GLY A 50 -2.76 -4.43 -0.70
C GLY A 50 -2.16 -5.69 -1.32
N VAL A 51 -1.28 -5.52 -2.30
CA VAL A 51 -0.55 -6.61 -2.95
C VAL A 51 0.41 -7.28 -1.98
N PHE A 52 1.20 -6.51 -1.21
CA PHE A 52 2.11 -7.08 -0.20
C PHE A 52 1.36 -7.87 0.87
N THR A 53 0.25 -7.35 1.38
CA THR A 53 -0.57 -8.04 2.38
C THR A 53 -1.19 -9.31 1.80
N GLY A 54 -1.67 -9.25 0.55
CA GLY A 54 -2.21 -10.40 -0.16
C GLY A 54 -1.16 -11.50 -0.39
N LEU A 55 0.04 -11.11 -0.83
CA LEU A 55 1.19 -12.00 -0.98
C LEU A 55 1.60 -12.62 0.35
N ALA A 56 1.72 -11.83 1.41
CA ALA A 56 2.06 -12.32 2.74
C ALA A 56 1.01 -13.33 3.24
N ALA A 57 -0.28 -13.02 3.12
CA ALA A 57 -1.36 -13.95 3.47
C ALA A 57 -1.32 -15.23 2.63
N TRP A 58 -1.03 -15.13 1.33
CA TRP A 58 -0.87 -16.28 0.46
C TRP A 58 0.33 -17.15 0.85
N ILE A 59 1.48 -16.54 1.16
CA ILE A 59 2.67 -17.25 1.64
C ILE A 59 2.38 -17.96 2.96
N VAL A 60 1.74 -17.30 3.92
CA VAL A 60 1.39 -17.89 5.23
C VAL A 60 0.42 -19.05 5.07
N THR A 61 -0.63 -18.88 4.26
CA THR A 61 -1.63 -19.94 4.05
C THR A 61 -1.07 -21.13 3.26
N LYS A 62 -0.20 -20.88 2.28
CA LYS A 62 0.46 -21.95 1.52
C LYS A 62 1.56 -22.65 2.33
N GLY A 63 2.33 -21.89 3.11
CA GLY A 63 3.36 -22.41 4.01
C GLY A 63 2.80 -23.25 5.15
N ARG A 64 1.59 -22.93 5.65
CA ARG A 64 0.87 -23.77 6.62
C ARG A 64 0.51 -25.14 6.04
N LYS A 65 0.07 -25.18 4.77
CA LYS A 65 -0.30 -26.44 4.11
C LYS A 65 0.88 -27.39 3.92
N THR A 66 2.09 -26.88 3.71
CA THR A 66 3.31 -27.71 3.56
C THR A 66 3.86 -28.27 4.87
N HIS A 67 3.34 -27.85 6.03
CA HIS A 67 3.79 -28.33 7.35
C HIS A 67 2.79 -29.31 8.00
N GLU A 68 1.62 -29.51 7.40
CA GLU A 68 0.58 -30.43 7.89
C GLU A 68 0.58 -31.80 7.15
N ASP A 69 1.51 -32.01 6.19
CA ASP A 69 1.80 -33.28 5.52
C ASP A 69 3.09 -33.91 6.07
#